data_AF-A0A519W808-F1
#
_entry.id   AF-A0A519W808-F1
#
_cell.length_a   1.000
_cell.length_b   1.000
_cell.length_c   1.000
_cell.angle_alpha   90.00
_cell.angle_beta   90.00
_cell.angle_gamma   90.00
#
_symmetry.space_group_name_H-M   'P 1'
#
loop_
_entity.id
_entity.type
_entity.pdbx_description
1 polymer ?
#
loop_
_entity_poly.entity_id
_entity_poly.type
_entity_poly.pdbx_seq_one_letter_code
_entity_poly.pdbx_strand_id
1 'polypeptide(L)'
;MGELRKAISHFIELEKQINNADSTLLKLSESYHALLQDFPSPEIEDAERIYSAYKAAEMHNSDIETAKKQKDEFAAVIKNHLVALDGRPIRYVYPHGIVHPTYLFRLNEKGEVVHNHQ
;
A
#
# COMPACT_ATOMS: atom_id res chain seq x y z
N MET A 1 -21.40 -12.15 -2.23
CA MET A 1 -21.39 -10.66 -2.22
C MET A 1 -20.61 -10.06 -1.05
N GLY A 2 -20.68 -10.59 0.18
CA GLY A 2 -19.94 -10.04 1.32
C GLY A 2 -18.41 -10.11 1.20
N GLU A 3 -17.87 -11.21 0.67
CA GLU A 3 -16.43 -11.42 0.49
C GLU A 3 -15.82 -10.47 -0.54
N LEU A 4 -16.49 -10.28 -1.69
CA LEU A 4 -16.05 -9.32 -2.71
C LEU A 4 -15.96 -7.89 -2.16
N ARG A 5 -16.95 -7.45 -1.37
CA ARG A 5 -16.91 -6.10 -0.78
C ARG A 5 -15.74 -5.93 0.17
N LYS A 6 -15.46 -6.94 1.02
CA LYS A 6 -14.29 -6.94 1.90
C LYS A 6 -12.99 -6.89 1.10
N ALA A 7 -12.87 -7.71 0.05
CA ALA A 7 -11.70 -7.71 -0.83
C ALA A 7 -11.47 -6.35 -1.50
N ILE A 8 -12.53 -5.71 -1.99
CA ILE A 8 -12.44 -4.37 -2.60
C ILE A 8 -12.02 -3.32 -1.56
N SER A 9 -12.61 -3.32 -0.36
CA SER A 9 -12.20 -2.40 0.71
C SER A 9 -10.72 -2.57 1.07
N HIS A 10 -10.26 -3.80 1.31
CA HIS A 10 -8.87 -4.06 1.66
C HIS A 10 -7.91 -3.71 0.53
N PHE A 11 -8.28 -4.00 -0.73
CA PHE A 11 -7.49 -3.57 -1.89
C PHE A 11 -7.29 -2.05 -1.90
N ILE A 12 -8.36 -1.28 -1.69
CA ILE A 12 -8.30 0.19 -1.67
C ILE A 12 -7.46 0.70 -0.50
N GLU A 13 -7.58 0.10 0.68
CA GLU A 13 -6.80 0.47 1.87
C GLU A 13 -5.32 0.23 1.69
N LEU A 14 -4.95 -0.96 1.20
CA LEU A 14 -3.56 -1.31 0.93
C LEU A 14 -2.99 -0.43 -0.18
N GLU A 15 -3.76 -0.11 -1.22
CA GLU A 15 -3.31 0.81 -2.26
C GLU A 15 -3.03 2.21 -1.70
N LYS A 16 -3.89 2.74 -0.83
CA LYS A 16 -3.64 4.02 -0.16
C LYS A 16 -2.39 3.96 0.71
N GLN A 17 -2.20 2.87 1.45
CA GLN A 17 -1.00 2.66 2.28
C GLN A 17 0.27 2.67 1.42
N ILE A 18 0.27 1.91 0.31
CA ILE A 18 1.39 1.82 -0.62
C ILE A 18 1.67 3.19 -1.27
N ASN A 19 0.64 3.90 -1.73
CA ASN A 19 0.83 5.20 -2.38
C ASN A 19 1.37 6.28 -1.42
N ASN A 20 1.06 6.17 -0.12
CA ASN A 20 1.59 7.07 0.91
C ASN A 20 2.97 6.64 1.42
N ALA A 21 3.44 5.45 1.05
CA ALA A 21 4.65 4.85 1.59
C ALA A 21 5.92 5.61 1.23
N ASP A 22 6.00 6.11 -0.01
CA ASP A 22 7.20 6.77 -0.54
C ASP A 22 7.54 8.03 0.27
N SER A 23 6.52 8.81 0.66
CA SER A 23 6.70 9.99 1.49
C SER A 23 7.24 9.65 2.88
N THR A 24 6.77 8.55 3.48
CA THR A 24 7.22 8.08 4.78
C THR A 24 8.63 7.51 4.70
N LEU A 25 8.93 6.71 3.68
CA LEU A 25 10.26 6.15 3.46
C LEU A 25 11.28 7.26 3.27
N LEU A 26 10.96 8.27 2.46
CA LEU A 26 11.82 9.44 2.26
C LEU A 26 12.17 10.11 3.58
N LYS A 27 11.18 10.39 4.43
CA LYS A 27 11.41 11.01 5.76
C LYS A 27 12.28 10.16 6.68
N LEU A 28 12.08 8.84 6.66
CA LEU A 28 12.89 7.90 7.45
C LEU A 28 14.34 7.86 6.95
N SER A 29 14.54 7.83 5.63
CA SER A 29 15.87 7.88 5.01
C SER A 29 16.59 9.21 5.27
N GLU A 30 15.89 10.35 5.16
CA GLU A 30 16.43 11.67 5.50
C GLU A 30 16.85 11.73 6.97
N SER A 31 16.03 11.22 7.89
CA SER A 31 16.35 11.16 9.31
C SER A 31 17.59 10.31 9.59
N TYR A 32 17.72 9.16 8.93
CA TYR A 32 18.91 8.32 9.02
C TYR A 32 20.17 9.03 8.50
N HIS A 33 20.08 9.68 7.34
CA HIS A 33 21.20 10.42 6.76
C HIS A 33 21.63 11.62 7.60
N ALA A 34 20.68 12.34 8.20
CA ALA A 34 20.98 13.44 9.12
C ALA A 34 21.79 12.94 10.34
N LEU A 35 21.38 11.83 10.94
CA LEU A 35 22.11 11.24 12.07
C LEU A 35 23.54 10.82 11.70
N LEU A 36 23.75 10.28 10.49
CA LEU A 36 25.11 9.96 10.01
C LEU A 36 26.00 11.21 9.83
N GLN A 37 25.40 12.36 9.53
CA GLN A 37 26.12 13.63 9.38
C GLN A 37 26.41 14.29 10.72
N ASP A 38 25.45 14.24 11.65
CA ASP A 38 25.58 14.82 12.99
C ASP A 38 26.58 14.04 13.86
N PHE A 39 26.70 12.73 13.63
CA PHE A 39 27.56 11.82 14.39
C PHE A 39 28.55 11.06 13.48
N PRO A 40 29.58 11.73 12.93
CA PRO A 40 30.56 11.09 12.05
C PRO A 40 31.50 10.13 12.78
N SER A 41 31.57 10.20 14.11
CA SER A 41 32.26 9.25 14.99
C SER A 41 31.37 9.00 16.21
N PRO A 42 30.32 8.18 16.04
CA PRO A 42 29.27 8.03 17.03
C PRO A 42 29.79 7.34 18.29
N GLU A 43 29.41 7.86 19.45
CA GLU A 43 29.51 7.09 20.69
C GLU A 43 28.40 6.02 20.72
N ILE A 44 28.39 5.15 21.73
CA ILE A 44 27.46 4.01 21.79
C ILE A 44 26.00 4.46 21.68
N GLU A 45 25.62 5.54 22.37
CA GLU A 45 24.25 6.09 22.34
C GLU A 45 23.87 6.62 20.95
N ASP A 46 24.82 7.25 20.25
CA ASP A 46 24.60 7.73 18.88
C ASP A 46 24.46 6.56 17.89
N ALA A 47 25.24 5.49 18.08
CA ALA A 47 25.18 4.28 17.27
C ALA A 47 23.82 3.56 17.43
N GLU A 48 23.26 3.51 18.64
CA GLU A 48 21.91 2.97 18.89
C GLU A 48 20.83 3.79 18.19
N ARG A 49 20.96 5.12 18.18
CA ARG A 49 20.03 6.02 17.48
C ARG A 49 20.10 5.86 15.96
N ILE A 50 21.30 5.79 15.40
CA ILE A 50 21.53 5.54 13.97
C ILE A 50 20.95 4.17 13.57
N TYR A 51 21.23 3.13 14.35
CA TYR A 51 20.71 1.79 14.09
C TYR A 51 19.18 1.74 14.16
N SER A 52 18.58 2.41 15.13
CA SER A 52 17.11 2.50 15.26
C SER A 52 16.47 3.20 14.06
N ALA A 53 17.06 4.28 13.55
CA ALA A 53 16.58 4.97 12.36
C ALA A 53 16.70 4.10 11.09
N TYR A 54 17.84 3.41 10.92
CA TYR A 54 18.02 2.42 9.85
C TYR A 54 16.95 1.33 9.93
N LYS A 55 16.76 0.75 11.12
CA LYS A 55 15.82 -0.34 11.33
C LYS A 55 14.38 0.08 11.05
N ALA A 56 14.00 1.30 11.41
CA ALA A 56 12.69 1.86 11.10
C ALA A 56 12.45 1.95 9.58
N ALA A 57 13.44 2.43 8.81
CA ALA A 57 13.35 2.47 7.35
C ALA A 57 13.26 1.06 6.72
N GLU A 58 14.07 0.12 7.21
CA GLU A 58 14.05 -1.28 6.76
C GLU A 58 12.71 -1.96 7.05
N MET A 59 12.18 -1.80 8.27
CA MET A 59 10.87 -2.35 8.66
C MET A 59 9.75 -1.75 7.82
N HIS A 60 9.73 -0.43 7.62
CA HIS A 60 8.74 0.22 6.77
C HIS A 60 8.76 -0.36 5.35
N ASN A 61 9.94 -0.56 4.75
CA ASN A 61 10.05 -1.22 3.44
C ASN A 61 9.47 -2.65 3.45
N SER A 62 9.79 -3.45 4.48
CA SER A 62 9.26 -4.80 4.62
C SER A 62 7.72 -4.82 4.73
N ASP A 63 7.14 -3.87 5.47
CA ASP A 63 5.69 -3.74 5.63
C ASP A 63 5.02 -3.39 4.31
N ILE A 64 5.65 -2.54 3.49
CA ILE A 64 5.14 -2.16 2.17
C ILE A 64 5.21 -3.33 1.18
N GLU A 65 6.28 -4.11 1.19
CA GLU A 65 6.35 -5.33 0.36
C GLU A 65 5.29 -6.36 0.77
N THR A 66 5.00 -6.46 2.07
CA THR A 66 3.90 -7.29 2.57
C THR A 66 2.55 -6.76 2.10
N ALA A 67 2.32 -5.45 2.19
CA ALA A 67 1.09 -4.81 1.73
C ALA A 67 0.88 -4.98 0.21
N LYS A 68 1.94 -4.92 -0.60
CA LYS A 68 1.88 -5.19 -2.05
C LYS A 68 1.43 -6.62 -2.33
N LYS A 69 2.01 -7.61 -1.66
CA LYS A 69 1.61 -9.03 -1.80
C LYS A 69 0.14 -9.24 -1.44
N GLN A 70 -0.31 -8.67 -0.32
CA GLN A 70 -1.73 -8.74 0.08
C GLN A 70 -2.65 -8.04 -0.92
N LYS A 71 -2.23 -6.89 -1.47
CA LYS A 71 -2.99 -6.19 -2.50
C LYS A 71 -3.17 -7.07 -3.74
N ASP A 72 -2.12 -7.78 -4.16
CA ASP A 72 -2.18 -8.71 -5.30
C ASP A 72 -3.12 -9.91 -5.03
N GLU A 73 -3.13 -10.43 -3.80
CA GLU A 73 -4.07 -11.47 -3.38
C GLU A 73 -5.53 -10.99 -3.50
N PHE A 74 -5.83 -9.78 -3.02
CA PHE A 74 -7.17 -9.20 -3.18
C PHE A 74 -7.51 -8.86 -4.64
N ALA A 75 -6.52 -8.43 -5.44
CA ALA A 75 -6.71 -8.22 -6.87
C ALA A 75 -7.11 -9.52 -7.57
N ALA A 76 -6.54 -10.67 -7.19
CA ALA A 76 -6.93 -11.97 -7.71
C ALA A 76 -8.38 -12.34 -7.35
N VAL A 77 -8.82 -12.04 -6.12
CA VAL A 77 -10.23 -12.23 -5.71
C VAL A 77 -11.19 -11.38 -6.55
N ILE A 78 -10.85 -10.11 -6.79
CA ILE A 78 -11.64 -9.20 -7.63
C ILE A 78 -11.66 -9.68 -9.07
N LYS A 79 -10.51 -10.11 -9.61
CA LYS A 79 -10.39 -10.70 -10.95
C LYS A 79 -11.33 -11.88 -11.13
N ASN A 80 -11.32 -12.83 -10.20
CA ASN A 80 -12.17 -14.02 -10.27
C ASN A 80 -13.66 -13.65 -10.32
N HIS A 81 -14.07 -12.63 -9.57
CA HIS A 81 -15.43 -12.13 -9.63
C HIS A 81 -15.76 -11.45 -10.96
N LEU A 82 -14.86 -10.64 -11.51
CA LEU A 82 -15.06 -10.02 -12.82
C LEU A 82 -15.16 -11.08 -13.93
N VAL A 83 -14.33 -12.12 -13.89
CA VAL A 83 -14.39 -13.24 -14.83
C VAL A 83 -15.74 -13.96 -14.73
N ALA A 84 -16.23 -14.23 -13.52
CA ALA A 84 -17.54 -14.84 -13.29
C ALA A 84 -18.73 -13.97 -13.77
N LEU A 85 -18.50 -12.67 -13.99
CA LEU A 85 -19.47 -11.72 -14.53
C LEU A 85 -19.28 -11.45 -16.03
N ASP A 86 -18.52 -12.29 -16.74
CA ASP A 86 -18.17 -12.12 -18.15
C ASP A 86 -17.42 -10.80 -18.42
N GLY A 87 -16.56 -10.39 -17.48
CA GLY A 87 -15.78 -9.15 -17.55
C GLY A 87 -16.59 -7.87 -17.30
N ARG A 88 -17.88 -7.98 -16.95
CA ARG A 88 -18.70 -6.80 -16.63
C ARG A 88 -18.11 -6.04 -15.43
N PRO A 89 -18.05 -4.70 -15.50
CA PRO A 89 -17.42 -3.91 -14.46
C PRO A 89 -18.20 -3.93 -13.15
N ILE A 90 -17.48 -3.80 -12.04
CA ILE A 90 -18.06 -3.71 -10.69
C ILE A 90 -17.92 -2.28 -10.20
N ARG A 91 -19.04 -1.68 -9.80
CA ARG A 91 -19.06 -0.38 -9.11
C ARG A 91 -19.10 -0.59 -7.61
N TYR A 92 -18.26 0.13 -6.88
CA TYR A 92 -18.18 0.07 -5.43
C TYR A 92 -18.09 1.47 -4.84
N VAL A 93 -18.95 1.76 -3.86
CA VAL A 93 -18.89 3.00 -3.08
C VAL A 93 -18.10 2.72 -1.82
N TYR A 94 -16.94 3.36 -1.67
CA TYR A 94 -16.06 3.12 -0.53
C TYR A 94 -16.67 3.72 0.75
N PRO A 95 -16.99 2.90 1.77
CA PRO A 95 -17.79 3.35 2.90
C PRO A 95 -16.98 4.12 3.95
N HIS A 96 -15.64 4.11 3.87
CA HIS A 96 -14.78 4.73 4.88
C HIS A 96 -14.29 6.12 4.43
N GLY A 97 -14.45 7.11 5.30
CA GLY A 97 -14.02 8.49 5.07
C GLY A 97 -15.17 9.49 5.01
N ILE A 98 -14.83 10.79 4.97
CA ILE A 98 -15.78 11.90 4.84
C ILE A 98 -16.32 11.99 3.40
N VAL A 99 -15.48 11.64 2.44
CA VAL A 99 -15.84 11.50 1.03
C VAL A 99 -16.00 10.01 0.75
N HIS A 100 -17.08 9.63 0.07
CA HIS A 100 -17.37 8.25 -0.35
C HIS A 100 -17.08 8.08 -1.84
N PRO A 101 -15.79 7.99 -2.25
CA PRO A 101 -15.42 7.85 -3.65
C PRO A 101 -16.03 6.60 -4.25
N THR A 102 -16.42 6.70 -5.52
CA THR A 102 -16.94 5.57 -6.28
C THR A 102 -15.83 4.97 -7.11
N TYR A 103 -15.50 3.71 -6.84
CA TYR A 103 -14.53 2.93 -7.58
C TYR A 103 -15.24 2.11 -8.67
N LEU A 104 -14.62 2.06 -9.85
CA LEU A 104 -15.03 1.22 -10.96
C LEU A 104 -13.90 0.22 -11.25
N PHE A 105 -14.16 -1.06 -11.04
CA PHE A 105 -13.22 -2.15 -11.31
C PHE A 105 -13.61 -2.84 -12.62
N ARG A 106 -12.62 -3.13 -13.47
CA ARG A 106 -12.80 -3.84 -14.74
C ARG A 106 -11.56 -4.66 -15.08
N LEU A 107 -11.68 -5.57 -16.04
CA LEU A 107 -10.52 -6.24 -16.63
C LEU A 107 -10.00 -5.41 -17.81
N ASN A 108 -8.68 -5.30 -17.93
CA ASN A 108 -8.04 -4.79 -19.15
C ASN A 108 -7.95 -5.90 -20.22
N GLU A 109 -7.39 -5.58 -21.39
CA GLU A 109 -7.20 -6.53 -22.50
C GLU A 109 -6.31 -7.73 -22.16
N LYS A 110 -5.45 -7.59 -21.13
CA LYS A 110 -4.59 -8.65 -20.61
C LYS A 110 -5.27 -9.48 -19.50
N GLY A 111 -6.52 -9.18 -19.16
CA GLY A 111 -7.25 -9.84 -18.09
C GLY A 111 -6.75 -9.48 -16.69
N GLU A 112 -6.12 -8.32 -16.52
CA GLU A 112 -5.69 -7.78 -15.23
C GLU A 112 -6.74 -6.81 -14.68
N VAL A 113 -6.84 -6.71 -13.35
CA VAL A 113 -7.75 -5.77 -12.71
C VAL A 113 -7.19 -4.36 -12.87
N VAL A 114 -7.97 -3.49 -13.50
CA VAL A 114 -7.73 -2.05 -13.52
C VAL A 114 -8.91 -1.34 -12.86
N HIS A 115 -8.62 -0.24 -12.19
CA HIS A 115 -9.64 0.53 -11.50
C HIS A 115 -9.40 2.03 -11.64
N ASN A 116 -10.48 2.78 -11.48
CA ASN A 116 -10.46 4.23 -11.37
C ASN A 116 -11.47 4.67 -10.32
N HIS A 117 -11.22 5.81 -9.69
CA HIS A 117 -12.13 6.41 -8.73
C HIS A 117 -12.55 7.81 -9.17
N GLN A 118 -13.78 8.17 -8.85
CA GLN A 118 -14.37 9.50 -9.00
C GLN A 118 -14.76 10.05 -7.63
#